data_AF-U5QC37-F1
#
_entry.id   AF-U5QC37-F1
#
_cell.length_a   1.000
_cell.length_b   1.000
_cell.length_c   1.000
_cell.angle_alpha   90.00
_cell.angle_beta   90.00
_cell.angle_gamma   90.00
#
_symmetry.space_group_name_H-M   'P 1'
#
loop_
_entity.id
_entity.type
_entity.pdbx_description
1 polymer ?
#
loop_
_entity_poly.entity_id
_entity_poly.type
_entity_poly.pdbx_seq_one_letter_code
_entity_poly.pdbx_strand_id
1 'polypeptide(L)'
;MKVVLEPSVYVGNVPVRCTVCSGRVHPLRLRGRQHLLAIIYNDRGKVCGELCRDCLAAGPEAIRQQLQERLNALQASVQQLQELVAEPIDLPTVEQEFRQYM
;
A
#
# COMPACT_ATOMS: atom_id res chain seq x y z
N MET A 1 -17.92 -2.97 4.68
CA MET A 1 -16.91 -2.99 3.59
C MET A 1 -17.39 -3.95 2.52
N LYS A 2 -17.36 -3.57 1.23
CA LYS A 2 -17.64 -4.47 0.10
C LYS A 2 -16.48 -4.45 -0.88
N VAL A 3 -16.23 -5.56 -1.55
CA VAL A 3 -15.26 -5.64 -2.66
C VAL A 3 -16.04 -5.85 -3.95
N VAL A 4 -15.80 -4.99 -4.94
CA VAL A 4 -16.51 -5.00 -6.23
C VAL A 4 -15.48 -5.06 -7.35
N LEU A 5 -15.74 -5.86 -8.39
CA LEU A 5 -14.93 -5.86 -9.60
C LEU A 5 -15.43 -4.75 -10.53
N GLU A 6 -14.58 -3.77 -10.80
CA GLU A 6 -14.91 -2.62 -11.64
C GLU A 6 -14.02 -2.52 -12.88
N PRO A 7 -14.52 -1.98 -14.01
CA PRO A 7 -13.69 -1.70 -15.17
C PRO A 7 -12.49 -0.83 -14.79
N SER A 8 -11.29 -1.33 -15.08
CA SER A 8 -10.05 -0.60 -14.90
C SER A 8 -9.99 0.54 -15.91
N VAL A 9 -10.00 1.77 -15.40
CA VAL A 9 -9.68 2.98 -16.18
C VAL A 9 -8.17 3.14 -16.40
N TYR A 10 -7.35 2.37 -15.67
CA TYR A 10 -5.91 2.28 -15.88
C TYR A 10 -5.65 1.39 -17.09
N VAL A 11 -5.66 1.99 -18.28
CA VAL A 11 -5.35 1.32 -19.56
C VAL A 11 -3.84 1.10 -19.73
N GLY A 12 -2.99 1.55 -18.80
CA GLY A 12 -1.53 1.44 -18.93
C GLY A 12 -0.77 1.46 -17.60
N ASN A 13 0.08 0.44 -17.44
CA ASN A 13 1.38 0.35 -16.74
C ASN A 13 1.68 1.03 -15.38
N VAL A 14 0.78 1.79 -14.76
CA VAL A 14 1.02 2.39 -13.45
C VAL A 14 0.69 1.36 -12.35
N PRO A 15 1.66 0.95 -11.51
CA PRO A 15 1.42 -0.04 -10.48
C PRO A 15 0.61 0.58 -9.34
N VAL A 16 -0.67 0.24 -9.29
CA VAL A 16 -1.50 0.47 -8.11
C VAL A 16 -1.09 -0.53 -7.03
N ARG A 17 -1.07 -0.12 -5.75
CA ARG A 17 -0.67 -1.00 -4.64
C ARG A 17 -1.90 -1.54 -3.91
N CYS A 18 -1.82 -2.80 -3.52
CA CYS A 18 -2.86 -3.47 -2.77
C CYS A 18 -2.98 -2.84 -1.39
N THR A 19 -4.16 -2.38 -1.02
CA THR A 19 -4.43 -1.81 0.30
C THR A 19 -4.11 -2.80 1.43
N VAL A 20 -4.32 -4.11 1.17
CA VAL A 20 -4.10 -5.18 2.14
C VAL A 20 -2.61 -5.52 2.24
N CYS A 21 -1.98 -5.98 1.16
CA CYS A 21 -0.62 -6.54 1.22
C CYS A 21 0.49 -5.62 0.72
N SER A 22 0.21 -4.41 0.24
CA SER A 22 1.19 -3.50 -0.41
C SER A 22 1.74 -4.00 -1.75
N GLY A 23 1.45 -5.24 -2.14
CA GLY A 23 1.86 -5.82 -3.42
C GLY A 23 1.27 -5.07 -4.60
N ARG A 24 1.80 -5.32 -5.79
CA ARG A 24 1.28 -4.70 -7.01
C ARG A 24 -0.08 -5.29 -7.36
N VAL A 25 -1.03 -4.43 -7.70
CA VAL A 25 -2.34 -4.81 -8.22
C VAL A 25 -2.27 -4.76 -9.74
N HIS A 26 -2.70 -5.85 -10.37
CA HIS A 26 -2.83 -5.94 -11.81
C HIS A 26 -4.30 -6.18 -12.17
N PRO A 27 -4.85 -5.48 -13.17
CA PRO A 27 -6.20 -5.74 -13.62
C PRO A 27 -6.38 -7.18 -14.11
N LEU A 28 -7.47 -7.82 -13.70
CA LEU A 28 -7.91 -9.12 -14.18
C LEU A 28 -8.39 -8.99 -15.62
N ARG A 29 -7.85 -9.79 -16.53
CA ARG A 29 -8.35 -9.88 -17.91
C ARG A 29 -9.58 -10.77 -17.95
N LEU A 30 -10.73 -10.23 -18.35
CA LEU A 30 -11.90 -11.01 -18.73
C LEU A 30 -11.95 -11.19 -20.25
N ARG A 31 -12.44 -12.36 -20.69
CA ARG A 31 -12.59 -12.71 -22.10
C ARG A 31 -13.38 -11.60 -22.81
N GLY A 32 -12.78 -10.91 -23.77
CA GLY A 32 -13.44 -9.85 -24.53
C GLY A 32 -12.91 -8.41 -24.36
N ARG A 33 -11.72 -8.21 -23.74
CA ARG A 33 -10.98 -6.91 -23.62
C ARG A 33 -11.31 -6.04 -22.42
N GLN A 34 -12.10 -6.51 -21.45
CA GLN A 34 -12.32 -5.78 -20.21
C GLN A 34 -11.26 -6.16 -19.17
N HIS A 35 -10.56 -5.14 -18.68
CA HIS A 35 -9.68 -5.24 -17.53
C HIS A 35 -10.48 -4.87 -16.28
N LEU A 36 -10.56 -5.74 -15.27
CA LEU A 36 -11.26 -5.45 -14.02
C LEU A 36 -10.28 -5.30 -12.85
N LEU A 37 -10.55 -4.36 -11.95
CA LEU A 37 -9.85 -4.23 -10.67
C LEU A 37 -10.81 -4.53 -9.53
N ALA A 38 -10.31 -5.19 -8.48
CA ALA A 38 -11.06 -5.37 -7.25
C ALA A 38 -10.93 -4.10 -6.42
N ILE A 39 -12.04 -3.38 -6.25
CA ILE A 39 -12.13 -2.11 -5.54
C ILE A 39 -12.81 -2.33 -4.19
N ILE A 40 -12.19 -1.80 -3.13
CA ILE A 40 -12.69 -1.84 -1.77
C ILE A 40 -13.53 -0.59 -1.52
N TYR A 41 -14.76 -0.78 -1.06
CA TYR A 41 -15.65 0.28 -0.63
C TYR A 41 -15.95 0.17 0.86
N ASN A 42 -16.01 1.31 1.56
CA ASN A 42 -16.58 1.34 2.91
C ASN A 42 -18.12 1.24 2.89
N ASP A 43 -18.71 1.20 4.07
CA ASP A 43 -20.17 1.19 4.31
C ASP A 43 -20.89 2.42 3.72
N ARG A 44 -20.20 3.56 3.63
CA ARG A 44 -20.69 4.80 3.01
C ARG A 44 -20.51 4.85 1.49
N GLY A 45 -20.04 3.76 0.87
CA GLY A 45 -19.81 3.70 -0.57
C GLY A 45 -18.63 4.54 -1.07
N LYS A 46 -17.70 4.95 -0.21
CA LYS A 46 -16.44 5.58 -0.63
C LYS A 46 -15.40 4.52 -0.99
N VAL A 47 -14.63 4.78 -2.04
CA VAL A 47 -13.47 3.98 -2.43
C VAL A 47 -12.39 4.08 -1.36
N CYS A 48 -11.92 2.94 -0.87
CA CYS A 48 -10.85 2.82 0.12
C CYS A 48 -9.55 2.27 -0.47
N GLY A 49 -9.57 1.82 -1.72
CA GLY A 49 -8.40 1.38 -2.48
C GLY A 49 -8.64 0.06 -3.21
N GLU A 50 -7.55 -0.51 -3.71
CA GLU A 50 -7.54 -1.66 -4.60
C GLU A 50 -7.03 -2.93 -3.92
N LEU A 51 -7.51 -4.08 -4.37
CA LEU A 51 -7.17 -5.40 -3.86
C LEU A 51 -6.47 -6.24 -4.94
N CYS A 52 -5.35 -6.86 -4.61
CA CYS A 52 -4.68 -7.80 -5.52
C CYS A 52 -5.43 -9.14 -5.58
N ARG A 53 -5.11 -9.94 -6.61
CA ARG A 53 -5.73 -11.25 -6.84
C ARG A 53 -5.52 -12.21 -5.67
N ASP A 54 -4.32 -12.22 -5.09
CA ASP A 54 -3.98 -13.15 -4.02
C ASP A 54 -4.77 -12.84 -2.75
N CYS A 55 -4.86 -11.57 -2.36
CA CYS A 55 -5.70 -11.16 -1.23
C CYS A 55 -7.19 -11.38 -1.50
N LEU A 56 -7.66 -11.16 -2.74
CA LEU A 56 -9.03 -11.46 -3.12
C LEU A 56 -9.36 -12.96 -2.97
N ALA A 57 -8.42 -13.84 -3.37
CA ALA A 57 -8.58 -15.29 -3.29
C ALA A 57 -8.46 -15.84 -1.85
N ALA A 58 -7.71 -15.17 -0.98
CA ALA A 58 -7.52 -15.57 0.41
C ALA A 58 -8.81 -15.48 1.26
N GLY A 59 -9.79 -14.69 0.81
CA GLY A 59 -11.08 -14.58 1.47
C GLY A 59 -11.11 -13.58 2.64
N PRO A 60 -12.31 -13.34 3.21
CA PRO A 60 -12.56 -12.21 4.10
C PRO A 60 -11.78 -12.27 5.42
N GLU A 61 -11.64 -13.45 6.04
CA GLU A 61 -10.91 -13.56 7.32
C GLU A 61 -9.41 -13.30 7.14
N ALA A 62 -8.79 -13.86 6.10
CA ALA A 62 -7.39 -13.60 5.79
C ALA A 62 -7.13 -12.12 5.47
N ILE A 63 -8.05 -11.47 4.73
CA ILE A 63 -7.97 -10.03 4.46
C ILE A 63 -7.99 -9.23 5.78
N ARG A 64 -8.90 -9.55 6.72
CA ARG A 64 -8.98 -8.86 8.01
C ARG A 64 -7.70 -9.06 8.83
N GLN A 65 -7.20 -10.29 8.91
CA GLN A 65 -5.96 -10.58 9.61
C GLN A 65 -4.80 -9.77 9.04
N GLN A 66 -4.62 -9.79 7.72
CA GLN A 66 -3.52 -9.07 7.08
C GLN A 66 -3.62 -7.55 7.24
N LEU A 67 -4.84 -7.00 7.21
CA LEU A 67 -5.07 -5.58 7.52
C LEU A 67 -4.69 -5.26 8.97
N GLN A 68 -5.03 -6.13 9.92
CA GLN A 68 -4.69 -5.93 11.33
C GLN A 68 -3.18 -6.00 11.57
N GLU A 69 -2.49 -6.99 10.99
CA GLU A 69 -1.04 -7.12 11.06
C GLU A 69 -0.35 -5.87 10.51
N ARG A 70 -0.84 -5.37 9.37
CA ARG A 70 -0.32 -4.16 8.76
C ARG A 70 -0.61 -2.91 9.58
N LEU A 71 -1.80 -2.81 10.19
CA LEU A 71 -2.13 -1.71 11.09
C LEU A 71 -1.14 -1.66 12.26
N ASN A 72 -0.87 -2.81 12.88
CA ASN A 72 0.09 -2.91 13.98
C ASN A 72 1.50 -2.50 13.54
N ALA A 73 1.96 -2.97 12.36
CA ALA A 73 3.25 -2.60 11.81
C ALA A 73 3.36 -1.09 11.52
N LEU A 74 2.31 -0.49 10.93
CA LEU A 74 2.27 0.95 10.67
C LEU A 74 2.27 1.77 11.96
N GLN A 75 1.54 1.34 12.98
CA GLN A 75 1.57 2.00 14.29
C GLN A 75 2.97 1.97 14.91
N ALA A 76 3.66 0.83 14.83
CA ALA A 76 5.04 0.72 15.28
C ALA A 76 5.98 1.64 14.48
N SER A 77 5.85 1.69 13.15
CA SER A 77 6.63 2.62 12.31
C SER A 77 6.33 4.08 12.61
N VAL A 78 5.08 4.44 12.89
CA VAL A 78 4.71 5.80 13.30
C VAL A 78 5.38 6.16 14.61
N GLN A 79 5.39 5.25 15.59
CA GLN A 79 6.07 5.47 16.86
C GLN A 79 7.58 5.69 16.66
N GLN A 80 8.24 4.84 15.86
CA GLN A 80 9.66 4.99 15.53
C GLN A 80 9.96 6.33 14.86
N LEU A 81 9.10 6.77 13.93
CA LEU A 81 9.25 8.07 13.28
C LEU A 81 9.05 9.23 14.27
N GLN A 82 8.14 9.10 15.23
CA GLN A 82 7.96 10.10 16.28
C GLN A 82 9.19 10.22 17.17
N GLU A 83 9.82 9.10 17.52
CA GLU A 83 11.09 9.07 18.27
C GLU A 83 12.21 9.77 17.48
N LEU A 84 12.38 9.43 16.20
CA LEU A 84 13.39 10.05 15.34
C LEU A 84 13.19 11.56 15.15
N VAL A 85 11.95 12.03 15.08
CA VAL A 85 11.64 13.46 14.96
C VAL A 85 11.94 14.22 16.26
N ALA A 86 11.93 13.53 17.40
CA ALA A 86 12.25 14.13 18.70
C ALA A 86 13.77 14.28 18.93
N GLU A 87 14.59 13.54 18.18
CA GLU A 87 16.05 13.62 18.26
C GLU A 87 16.59 14.82 17.47
N PRO A 88 17.59 15.55 18.01
CA PRO A 88 18.26 16.59 17.26
C PRO A 88 19.01 15.97 16.06
N ILE A 89 18.71 16.47 14.87
CA ILE A 89 19.40 16.04 13.64
C ILE A 89 20.73 16.80 13.56
N ASP A 90 21.84 16.08 13.74
CA ASP A 90 23.16 16.60 13.42
C ASP A 90 23.47 16.30 11.95
N LEU A 91 23.68 17.35 11.16
CA LEU A 91 24.03 17.22 9.75
C LEU A 91 25.54 17.36 9.62
N PRO A 92 26.21 16.48 8.84
CA PRO A 92 27.64 16.63 8.62
C PRO A 92 27.92 18.00 7.98
N THR A 93 28.93 18.71 8.49
CA THR A 93 29.39 19.94 7.84
C THR A 93 30.27 19.59 6.65
N VAL A 94 30.36 20.52 5.69
CA VAL A 94 31.24 20.38 4.52
C VAL A 94 32.68 20.11 4.95
N GLU A 95 33.19 20.74 6.02
CA GLU A 95 34.55 20.45 6.51
C GLU A 95 34.72 19.04 7.08
N GLN A 96 33.66 18.44 7.64
CA GLN A 96 33.69 17.07 8.15
C GLN A 96 33.69 16.05 7.00
N GLU A 97 32.94 16.31 5.92
CA GLU A 97 32.94 15.47 4.73
C GLU A 97 34.32 15.47 4.04
N PHE A 98 34.96 16.64 3.87
CA PHE A 98 36.29 16.72 3.24
C PHE A 98 37.40 16.00 4.03
N ARG A 99 37.31 15.92 5.36
CA ARG A 99 38.30 15.20 6.21
C ARG A 99 38.24 13.68 6.08
N GLN A 100 37.13 13.10 5.61
CA GLN A 100 37.04 11.65 5.37
C GLN A 100 37.71 11.22 4.06
N TYR A 101 37.98 12.15 3.14
CA TYR A 101 38.54 11.87 1.82
C TYR A 101 40.02 12.31 1.66
N MET A 102 40.68 12.75 2.75
CA MET A 102 42.14 12.98 2.82
C MET A 102 42.80 11.92 3.69
#